data_AF-A0A7W9YUK5-F1
#
_entry.id   AF-A0A7W9YUK5-F1
#
_cell.length_a   1.000
_cell.length_b   1.000
_cell.length_c   1.000
_cell.angle_alpha   90.00
_cell.angle_beta   90.00
_cell.angle_gamma   90.00
#
_symmetry.space_group_name_H-M   'P 1'
#
loop_
_entity.id
_entity.type
_entity.pdbx_description
1 polymer ?
#
loop_
_entity_poly.entity_id
_entity_poly.type
_entity_poly.pdbx_seq_one_letter_code
_entity_poly.pdbx_strand_id
1 'polypeptide(L)'
;MSVCEARSRFAQTEGLPRSEEGDPVFPEPWAAEAFAITVHLHEKGLFSWGEWADSLSAEVHKPGRAADGSDYFDCWVEALTGLLVGKGIADAEAILGLQKSWQRAAEATPHGVPIELINDPLSGSP
;
A
#
# COMPACT_ATOMS: atom_id res chain seq x y z
N MET A 1 31.02 11.41 13.19
CA MET A 1 30.24 11.99 12.07
C MET A 1 30.01 10.90 11.04
N SER A 2 28.86 10.25 11.09
CA SER A 2 28.31 9.51 9.95
C SER A 2 26.81 9.53 10.18
N VAL A 3 26.21 10.66 9.79
CA VAL A 3 24.77 10.71 9.60
C VAL A 3 24.52 9.74 8.45
N CYS A 4 23.68 8.73 8.67
CA CYS A 4 23.11 7.93 7.60
C CYS A 4 22.32 8.87 6.68
N GLU A 5 23.04 9.57 5.82
CA GLU A 5 22.52 10.40 4.75
C GLU A 5 22.16 9.46 3.60
N ALA A 6 21.10 8.71 3.82
CA ALA A 6 20.24 8.30 2.74
C ALA A 6 18.95 9.10 2.94
N ARG A 7 19.00 10.41 2.64
CA ARG A 7 17.76 11.12 2.28
C ARG A 7 17.15 10.28 1.17
N SER A 8 16.04 9.61 1.50
CA SER A 8 15.48 8.54 0.67
C SER A 8 15.43 9.04 -0.77
N ARG A 9 15.96 8.25 -1.71
CA ARG A 9 16.08 8.64 -3.13
C ARG A 9 14.72 9.06 -3.72
N PHE A 10 13.64 8.61 -3.09
CA PHE A 10 12.25 8.98 -3.36
C PHE A 10 11.90 10.44 -3.03
N ALA A 11 12.62 11.10 -2.14
CA ALA A 11 12.44 12.53 -1.85
C ALA A 11 12.72 13.43 -3.05
N GLN A 12 13.47 12.90 -4.03
CA GLN A 12 13.85 13.61 -5.25
C GLN A 12 12.93 13.27 -6.44
N THR A 13 11.86 12.49 -6.25
CA THR A 13 10.90 12.18 -7.32
C THR A 13 10.10 13.43 -7.68
N GLU A 14 10.17 13.85 -8.94
CA GLU A 14 9.36 14.97 -9.47
C GLU A 14 7.87 14.55 -9.49
N GLY A 15 7.01 15.31 -8.82
CA GLY A 15 5.55 15.13 -8.84
C GLY A 15 4.91 14.72 -7.52
N LEU A 16 5.68 14.33 -6.49
CA LEU A 16 5.12 14.09 -5.16
C LEU A 16 4.87 15.41 -4.43
N PRO A 17 3.72 15.58 -3.76
CA PRO A 17 3.48 16.74 -2.91
C PRO A 17 4.51 16.77 -1.77
N ARG A 18 5.12 17.95 -1.58
CA ARG A 18 6.12 18.22 -0.54
C ARG A 18 5.46 19.03 0.57
N SER A 19 5.86 18.75 1.81
CA SER A 19 5.49 19.53 2.99
C SER A 19 6.10 20.94 2.93
N GLU A 20 5.66 21.85 3.81
CA GLU A 20 6.22 23.21 3.89
C GLU A 20 7.72 23.21 4.22
N GLU A 21 8.24 22.20 4.94
CA GLU A 21 9.67 21.99 5.17
C GLU A 21 10.43 21.32 4.01
N GLY A 22 9.75 20.96 2.92
CA GLY A 22 10.35 20.40 1.71
C GLY A 22 10.55 18.88 1.70
N ASP A 23 10.19 18.18 2.79
CA ASP A 23 10.19 16.72 2.83
C ASP A 23 8.94 16.12 2.15
N PRO A 24 9.01 14.87 1.64
CA PRO A 24 7.84 14.19 1.08
C PRO A 24 6.74 14.04 2.11
N VAL A 25 5.49 14.35 1.72
CA VAL A 25 4.32 14.14 2.57
C VAL A 25 4.06 12.65 2.81
N PHE A 26 4.42 11.80 1.84
CA PHE A 26 4.31 10.35 1.90
C PHE A 26 5.68 9.69 1.85
N PRO A 27 5.91 8.60 2.61
CA PRO A 27 7.22 7.96 2.69
C PRO A 27 7.63 7.33 1.36
N GLU A 28 6.66 6.80 0.61
CA GLU A 28 6.82 6.12 -0.67
C GLU A 28 5.64 6.46 -1.59
N PRO A 29 5.78 6.38 -2.93
CA PRO A 29 4.69 6.70 -3.86
C PRO A 29 3.40 5.89 -3.62
N TRP A 30 3.53 4.60 -3.31
CA TRP A 30 2.39 3.71 -3.08
C TRP A 30 1.54 4.14 -1.86
N ALA A 31 2.14 4.80 -0.87
CA ALA A 31 1.41 5.30 0.30
C ALA A 31 0.44 6.43 -0.09
N ALA A 32 0.83 7.28 -1.04
CA ALA A 32 -0.04 8.32 -1.59
C ALA A 32 -1.21 7.70 -2.39
N GLU A 33 -0.93 6.64 -3.16
CA GLU A 33 -1.95 5.91 -3.90
C GLU A 33 -2.96 5.23 -2.97
N ALA A 34 -2.50 4.56 -1.91
CA ALA A 34 -3.37 3.95 -0.90
C ALA A 34 -4.27 4.98 -0.23
N PHE A 35 -3.72 6.14 0.15
CA PHE A 35 -4.49 7.26 0.68
C PHE A 35 -5.57 7.74 -0.31
N ALA A 36 -5.18 7.98 -1.57
CA ALA A 36 -6.10 8.45 -2.61
C ALA A 36 -7.25 7.46 -2.86
N ILE A 37 -6.95 6.14 -2.87
CA ILE A 37 -7.97 5.09 -3.00
C ILE A 37 -8.94 5.15 -1.81
N THR A 38 -8.42 5.23 -0.57
CA THR A 38 -9.28 5.35 0.63
C THR A 38 -10.23 6.54 0.54
N VAL A 39 -9.72 7.73 0.19
CA VAL A 39 -10.53 8.95 0.04
C VAL A 39 -11.60 8.77 -1.03
N HIS A 40 -11.23 8.27 -2.21
CA HIS A 40 -12.16 8.08 -3.32
C HIS A 40 -13.28 7.09 -3.01
N LEU A 41 -12.98 6.01 -2.29
CA LEU A 41 -13.98 5.01 -1.89
C LEU A 41 -14.92 5.57 -0.81
N HIS A 42 -14.40 6.38 0.11
CA HIS A 42 -15.22 7.12 1.07
C HIS A 42 -16.14 8.12 0.37
N GLU A 43 -15.63 8.92 -0.58
CA GLU A 43 -16.44 9.89 -1.35
C GLU A 43 -17.57 9.23 -2.13
N LYS A 44 -17.37 7.97 -2.54
CA LYS A 44 -18.42 7.12 -3.16
C LYS A 44 -19.43 6.54 -2.16
N GLY A 45 -19.27 6.80 -0.86
CA GLY A 45 -20.15 6.32 0.20
C GLY A 45 -20.03 4.82 0.47
N LEU A 46 -18.92 4.19 0.07
CA LEU A 46 -18.72 2.74 0.27
C LEU A 46 -18.45 2.38 1.73
N PHE A 47 -17.95 3.31 2.52
CA PHE A 47 -17.84 3.26 3.98
C PHE A 47 -17.81 4.68 4.54
N SER A 48 -18.10 4.82 5.82
CA SER A 48 -17.99 6.07 6.57
C SER A 48 -16.59 6.24 7.16
N TRP A 49 -16.21 7.49 7.48
CA TRP A 49 -14.96 7.75 8.21
C TRP A 49 -14.89 7.07 9.58
N GLY A 50 -16.04 6.82 10.24
CA GLY A 50 -16.09 6.06 11.49
C GLY A 50 -15.68 4.61 11.30
N GLU A 51 -16.28 3.92 10.32
CA GLU A 51 -15.90 2.55 9.97
C GLU A 51 -14.42 2.45 9.55
N TRP A 52 -13.91 3.44 8.81
CA TRP A 52 -12.50 3.52 8.46
C TRP A 52 -11.61 3.66 9.70
N ALA A 53 -11.92 4.60 10.59
CA ALA A 53 -11.15 4.84 11.80
C ALA A 53 -11.11 3.59 12.71
N ASP A 54 -12.24 2.91 12.85
CA ASP A 54 -12.33 1.66 13.62
C ASP A 54 -11.47 0.55 12.99
N SER A 55 -11.55 0.37 11.67
CA SER A 55 -10.75 -0.62 10.93
C SER A 55 -9.25 -0.34 11.07
N LEU A 56 -8.82 0.90 10.83
CA LEU A 56 -7.41 1.29 10.92
C LEU A 56 -6.90 1.15 12.36
N SER A 57 -7.69 1.58 13.34
CA SER A 57 -7.37 1.43 14.76
C SER A 57 -7.15 -0.03 15.14
N ALA A 58 -8.01 -0.93 14.67
CA ALA A 58 -7.84 -2.35 14.91
C ALA A 58 -6.53 -2.89 14.32
N GLU A 59 -6.14 -2.46 13.11
CA GLU A 59 -4.90 -2.91 12.47
C GLU A 59 -3.63 -2.39 13.15
N VAL A 60 -3.57 -1.11 13.50
CA VAL A 60 -2.37 -0.51 14.12
C VAL A 60 -2.11 -1.04 15.53
N HIS A 61 -3.12 -1.58 16.21
CA HIS A 61 -3.00 -2.18 17.54
C HIS A 61 -2.80 -3.70 17.53
N LYS A 62 -2.68 -4.34 16.35
CA LYS A 62 -2.42 -5.79 16.30
C LYS A 62 -1.07 -6.14 16.94
N PRO A 63 -0.94 -7.34 17.56
CA PRO A 63 0.35 -7.82 18.01
C PRO A 63 1.37 -7.87 16.87
N GLY A 64 2.60 -7.43 17.12
CA GLY A 64 3.69 -7.47 16.14
C GLY A 64 3.84 -6.22 15.27
N ARG A 65 2.97 -5.20 15.44
CA ARG A 65 3.14 -3.89 14.80
C ARG A 65 4.40 -3.17 15.29
N ALA A 66 5.00 -2.38 14.41
CA ALA A 66 6.25 -1.69 14.71
C ALA A 66 6.02 -0.58 15.75
N ALA A 67 6.83 -0.57 16.82
CA ALA A 67 6.69 0.41 17.89
C ALA A 67 7.02 1.85 17.46
N ASP A 68 7.79 2.01 16.38
CA ASP A 68 8.13 3.28 15.77
C ASP A 68 7.14 3.73 14.68
N GLY A 69 6.13 2.91 14.37
CA GLY A 69 5.12 3.19 13.34
C GLY A 69 5.64 3.10 11.91
N SER A 70 6.81 2.49 11.68
CA SER A 70 7.36 2.31 10.34
C SER A 70 6.47 1.48 9.41
N ASP A 71 5.56 0.67 9.95
CA ASP A 71 4.59 -0.16 9.24
C ASP A 71 3.19 0.50 9.13
N TYR A 72 3.07 1.79 9.42
CA TYR A 72 1.77 2.48 9.46
C TYR A 72 0.98 2.38 8.15
N PHE A 73 1.64 2.56 7.00
CA PHE A 73 0.96 2.43 5.70
C PHE A 73 0.72 0.97 5.31
N ASP A 74 1.47 0.01 5.86
CA ASP A 74 1.11 -1.42 5.73
C ASP A 74 -0.18 -1.70 6.51
N CYS A 75 -0.30 -1.18 7.73
CA CYS A 75 -1.55 -1.23 8.50
C CYS A 75 -2.72 -0.60 7.74
N TRP A 76 -2.47 0.51 7.05
CA TRP A 76 -3.46 1.21 6.24
C TRP A 76 -4.02 0.32 5.12
N VAL A 77 -3.16 -0.35 4.37
CA VAL A 77 -3.56 -1.25 3.27
C VAL A 77 -4.30 -2.47 3.81
N GLU A 78 -3.83 -3.05 4.91
CA GLU A 78 -4.53 -4.16 5.60
C GLU A 78 -5.94 -3.73 6.05
N ALA A 79 -6.07 -2.54 6.66
CA ALA A 79 -7.34 -2.04 7.16
C ALA A 79 -8.33 -1.77 6.02
N LEU A 80 -7.84 -1.19 4.92
CA LEU A 80 -8.65 -0.93 3.74
C LEU A 80 -9.13 -2.22 3.11
N THR A 81 -8.23 -3.18 2.91
CA THR A 81 -8.54 -4.49 2.35
C THR A 81 -9.56 -5.24 3.21
N GLY A 82 -9.32 -5.29 4.52
CA GLY A 82 -10.23 -5.93 5.48
C GLY A 82 -11.62 -5.27 5.51
N LEU A 83 -11.69 -3.94 5.43
CA LEU A 83 -12.94 -3.20 5.37
C LEU A 83 -13.72 -3.51 4.09
N LEU A 84 -13.06 -3.53 2.93
CA LEU A 84 -13.69 -3.85 1.65
C LEU A 84 -14.20 -5.29 1.57
N VAL A 85 -13.42 -6.24 2.10
CA VAL A 85 -13.82 -7.65 2.22
C VAL A 85 -15.00 -7.81 3.17
N GLY A 86 -14.95 -7.20 4.35
CA GLY A 86 -16.02 -7.28 5.35
C GLY A 86 -17.36 -6.73 4.83
N LYS A 87 -17.31 -5.81 3.85
CA LYS A 87 -18.50 -5.24 3.19
C LYS A 87 -18.89 -5.96 1.89
N GLY A 88 -18.17 -7.00 1.49
CA GLY A 88 -18.42 -7.75 0.26
C GLY A 88 -18.16 -6.96 -1.03
N ILE A 89 -17.38 -5.87 -0.95
CA ILE A 89 -17.02 -5.03 -2.10
C ILE A 89 -15.87 -5.66 -2.89
N ALA A 90 -14.98 -6.36 -2.19
CA ALA A 90 -13.89 -7.12 -2.77
C ALA A 90 -13.85 -8.52 -2.17
N ASP A 91 -13.29 -9.46 -2.94
CA ASP A 91 -13.08 -10.83 -2.49
C ASP A 91 -11.65 -11.01 -1.97
N ALA A 92 -11.52 -11.62 -0.79
CA ALA A 92 -10.23 -11.82 -0.13
C ALA A 92 -9.32 -12.76 -0.93
N GLU A 93 -9.90 -13.81 -1.54
CA GLU A 93 -9.13 -14.76 -2.33
C GLU A 93 -8.62 -14.11 -3.62
N ALA A 94 -9.44 -13.28 -4.27
CA ALA A 94 -9.03 -12.51 -5.44
C ALA A 94 -7.88 -11.54 -5.14
N ILE A 95 -7.95 -10.78 -4.03
CA ILE A 95 -6.89 -9.86 -3.62
C ILE A 95 -5.59 -10.62 -3.35
N LEU A 96 -5.65 -11.70 -2.56
CA LEU A 96 -4.48 -12.51 -2.25
C LEU A 96 -3.91 -13.18 -3.52
N GLY A 97 -4.78 -13.63 -4.42
CA GLY A 97 -4.39 -14.19 -5.71
C GLY A 97 -3.62 -13.19 -6.57
N LEU A 98 -4.12 -11.96 -6.64
CA LEU A 98 -3.47 -10.88 -7.39
C LEU A 98 -2.14 -10.47 -6.76
N GLN A 99 -2.05 -10.34 -5.43
CA GLN A 99 -0.80 -10.07 -4.73
C GLN A 99 0.25 -11.15 -5.03
N LYS A 100 -0.14 -12.43 -4.94
CA LYS A 100 0.76 -13.55 -5.26
C LYS A 100 1.17 -13.56 -6.73
N SER A 101 0.26 -13.17 -7.63
CA SER A 101 0.58 -13.05 -9.06
C SER A 101 1.63 -11.98 -9.32
N TRP A 102 1.46 -10.79 -8.74
CA TRP A 102 2.46 -9.73 -8.79
C TRP A 102 3.80 -10.12 -8.18
N GLN A 103 3.79 -10.83 -7.05
CA GLN A 103 5.03 -11.31 -6.41
C GLN A 103 5.80 -12.25 -7.35
N ARG A 104 5.12 -13.23 -7.95
CA ARG A 104 5.75 -14.15 -8.91
C ARG A 104 6.21 -13.43 -10.18
N ALA A 105 5.42 -12.49 -10.69
CA ALA A 105 5.80 -11.66 -11.82
C ALA A 105 7.08 -10.87 -11.53
N ALA A 106 7.20 -10.28 -10.34
CA ALA A 106 8.40 -9.58 -9.91
C ALA A 106 9.62 -10.50 -9.83
N GLU A 107 9.46 -11.70 -9.25
CA GLU A 107 10.52 -12.73 -9.16
C GLU A 107 10.97 -13.24 -10.53
N ALA A 108 10.05 -13.34 -11.50
CA ALA A 108 10.34 -13.80 -12.85
C ALA A 108 10.89 -12.71 -13.79
N THR A 109 10.83 -11.43 -13.37
CA THR A 109 11.28 -10.30 -14.20
C THR A 109 12.78 -10.03 -13.99
N PRO A 110 13.62 -10.12 -15.03
CA PRO A 110 15.03 -9.77 -14.92
C PRO A 110 15.24 -8.31 -14.48
N HIS A 111 16.32 -8.05 -13.73
CA HIS A 111 16.63 -6.69 -13.30
C HIS A 111 16.75 -5.70 -14.48
N GLY A 112 16.15 -4.53 -14.33
CA GLY A 112 16.13 -3.48 -15.36
C GLY A 112 15.00 -3.61 -16.38
N VAL A 113 14.16 -4.65 -16.28
CA VAL A 113 12.96 -4.82 -17.09
C VAL A 113 11.72 -4.44 -16.26
N PRO A 114 10.69 -3.80 -16.86
CA PRO A 114 9.43 -3.53 -16.17
C PRO A 114 8.74 -4.81 -15.68
N ILE A 115 8.19 -4.75 -14.47
CA ILE A 115 7.38 -5.84 -13.91
C ILE A 115 5.96 -5.70 -14.46
N GLU A 116 5.51 -6.70 -15.20
CA GLU A 116 4.16 -6.77 -15.75
C GLU A 116 3.48 -8.06 -15.29
N LEU A 117 2.16 -8.05 -15.07
CA LEU A 117 1.43 -9.25 -14.61
C LEU A 117 1.59 -10.46 -15.54
N ILE A 118 1.79 -10.23 -16.85
CA ILE A 118 2.03 -11.30 -17.82
C ILE A 118 3.33 -12.08 -17.54
N ASN A 119 4.24 -11.50 -16.76
CA ASN A 119 5.48 -12.16 -16.34
C ASN A 119 5.23 -13.21 -15.25
N ASP A 120 4.02 -13.27 -14.65
CA ASP A 120 3.67 -14.34 -13.72
C ASP A 120 3.63 -15.68 -14.47
N PRO A 121 4.52 -16.64 -14.14
CA PRO A 121 4.60 -17.93 -14.82
C PRO A 121 3.33 -18.78 -14.66
N LEU A 122 2.47 -18.45 -13.71
CA LEU A 122 1.21 -19.15 -13.45
C LEU A 122 -0.01 -18.44 -14.06
N SER A 123 0.14 -17.27 -14.68
CA SER A 123 -0.97 -16.45 -15.22
C SER A 123 -1.76 -17.12 -16.35
N GLY A 124 -1.23 -18.19 -16.95
CA GLY A 124 -1.86 -18.94 -18.04
C GLY A 124 -2.17 -20.41 -17.75
N SER A 125 -2.02 -20.87 -16.49
CA SER A 125 -2.41 -22.25 -16.14
C SER A 125 -3.89 -22.30 -15.75
N PRO A 126 -4.72 -23.12 -16.43
CA PRO A 126 -6.14 -23.28 -16.12
C PRO A 126 -6.39 -23.96 -14.77
#